data_AF-A0A434ER72-F1
#
_entry.id   AF-A0A434ER72-F1
#
_cell.length_a   1.000
_cell.length_b   1.000
_cell.length_c   1.000
_cell.angle_alpha   90.00
_cell.angle_beta   90.00
_cell.angle_gamma   90.00
#
_symmetry.space_group_name_H-M   'P 1'
#
loop_
_entity.id
_entity.type
_entity.pdbx_description
1 polymer ?
#
loop_
_entity_poly.entity_id
_entity_poly.type
_entity_poly.pdbx_seq_one_letter_code
_entity_poly.pdbx_strand_id
1 'polypeptide(L)'
;HQVEEVDIKRVLAAGAKQALRAEREVIHSLPVGFSLDGERGIRDPRGMVGDALGVDMHVLTGDAAPMRNLELCINRSHLSVERMVATPYASGLASLVDDELEMGAACIDMGGGTTTISVFAEGKFVHGDAIAIGGNHVTLDMAKGLST
;
A
#
# COMPACT_ATOMS: atom_id res chain seq x y z
N HIS A 1 13.25 16.12 24.02
CA HIS A 1 11.95 16.78 24.31
C HIS A 1 10.82 15.75 24.21
N GLN A 2 9.64 16.01 24.78
CA GLN A 2 8.50 15.08 24.66
C GLN A 2 7.96 15.09 23.23
N VAL A 3 7.70 13.91 22.67
CA VAL A 3 7.13 13.75 21.34
C VAL A 3 5.64 14.10 21.37
N GLU A 4 5.28 15.13 20.62
CA GLU A 4 3.91 15.61 20.46
C GLU A 4 3.31 15.19 19.11
N GLU A 5 2.00 15.34 18.96
CA GLU A 5 1.31 15.00 17.70
C GLU A 5 1.85 15.79 16.49
N VAL A 6 2.34 17.01 16.73
CA VAL A 6 2.98 17.84 15.70
C VAL A 6 4.29 17.24 15.20
N ASP A 7 5.08 16.61 16.08
CA ASP A 7 6.34 15.97 15.70
C ASP A 7 6.07 14.73 14.84
N ILE A 8 5.02 13.98 15.17
CA ILE A 8 4.58 12.81 14.39
C ILE A 8 4.09 13.23 13.02
N LYS A 9 3.26 14.27 12.92
CA LYS A 9 2.82 14.81 11.62
C LYS A 9 4.02 15.28 10.79
N ARG A 10 5.00 15.92 11.42
CA ARG A 10 6.23 16.39 10.76
C ARG A 10 7.05 15.22 10.22
N VAL A 11 7.29 14.17 11.02
CA VAL A 11 8.11 13.02 10.60
C VAL A 11 7.42 12.21 9.50
N LEU A 12 6.09 12.01 9.59
CA LEU A 12 5.30 11.35 8.54
C LEU A 12 5.34 12.12 7.21
N ALA A 13 5.17 13.44 7.26
CA ALA A 13 5.24 14.28 6.06
C ALA A 13 6.65 14.28 5.43
N ALA A 14 7.70 14.26 6.26
CA ALA A 14 9.07 14.14 5.79
C ALA A 14 9.33 12.77 5.12
N GLY A 15 8.88 11.68 5.73
CA GLY A 15 9.00 10.33 5.17
C GLY A 15 8.27 10.18 3.84
N ALA A 16 7.04 10.67 3.73
CA ALA A 16 6.26 10.61 2.49
C ALA A 16 6.94 11.35 1.31
N LYS A 17 7.60 12.49 1.58
CA LYS A 17 8.30 13.27 0.55
C LYS A 17 9.52 12.55 -0.02
N GLN A 18 10.24 11.76 0.78
CA GLN A 18 11.44 11.04 0.31
C GLN A 18 11.12 9.96 -0.73
N ALA A 19 9.89 9.47 -0.76
CA ALA A 19 9.49 8.40 -1.68
C ALA A 19 9.07 8.90 -3.07
N LEU A 20 8.97 10.22 -3.27
CA LEU A 20 8.66 10.81 -4.57
C LEU A 20 9.84 10.59 -5.54
N ARG A 21 9.55 9.96 -6.67
CA ARG A 21 10.51 9.75 -7.76
C ARG A 21 9.92 10.29 -9.05
N ALA A 22 10.77 10.65 -10.00
CA ALA A 22 10.32 11.01 -11.34
C ALA A 22 9.49 9.85 -11.94
N GLU A 23 8.41 10.20 -12.64
CA GLU A 23 7.53 9.27 -13.37
C GLU A 23 6.69 8.29 -12.53
N ARG A 24 6.80 8.31 -11.20
CA ARG A 24 5.96 7.50 -10.30
C ARG A 24 5.15 8.35 -9.34
N GLU A 25 3.91 7.92 -9.10
CA GLU A 25 3.01 8.55 -8.14
C GLU A 25 2.88 7.67 -6.89
N VAL A 26 2.82 8.31 -5.72
CA VAL A 26 2.58 7.64 -4.44
C VAL A 26 1.09 7.35 -4.33
N ILE A 27 0.73 6.08 -4.17
CA ILE A 27 -0.65 5.63 -3.96
C ILE A 27 -0.94 5.55 -2.46
N HIS A 28 -0.07 4.86 -1.71
CA HIS A 28 -0.16 4.70 -0.27
C HIS A 28 1.17 4.99 0.40
N SER A 29 1.14 5.69 1.54
CA SER A 29 2.30 5.93 2.39
C SER A 29 1.87 5.66 3.83
N LEU A 30 2.28 4.50 4.36
CA LEU A 30 1.80 3.97 5.63
C LEU A 30 2.98 3.80 6.58
N PRO A 31 2.89 4.29 7.83
CA PRO A 31 3.93 4.04 8.82
C PRO A 31 3.92 2.56 9.22
N VAL A 32 5.09 1.92 9.18
CA VAL A 32 5.30 0.56 9.68
C VAL A 32 6.00 0.52 11.04
N GLY A 33 6.61 1.63 11.46
CA GLY A 33 7.19 1.76 12.79
C GLY A 33 7.81 3.13 13.00
N PHE A 34 8.05 3.48 14.26
CA PHE A 34 8.79 4.67 14.65
C PHE A 34 10.12 4.27 15.28
N SER A 35 11.05 5.21 15.28
CA SER A 35 12.28 5.14 16.05
C SER A 35 12.50 6.41 16.86
N LEU A 36 13.10 6.27 18.03
CA LEU A 36 13.45 7.40 18.89
C LEU A 36 14.87 7.20 19.40
N ASP A 37 15.75 8.16 19.12
CA ASP A 37 17.17 8.13 19.50
C ASP A 37 17.92 6.86 19.07
N GLY A 38 17.49 6.26 17.95
CA GLY A 38 18.07 5.05 17.37
C GLY A 38 17.37 3.75 17.79
N GLU A 39 16.54 3.77 18.83
CA GLU A 39 15.71 2.63 19.22
C GLU A 39 14.54 2.46 18.24
N ARG A 40 14.41 1.28 17.63
CA ARG A 40 13.42 0.98 16.57
C ARG A 40 12.27 0.13 17.10
N GLY A 41 11.20 0.01 16.30
CA GLY A 41 10.05 -0.84 16.62
C GLY A 41 9.02 -0.19 17.53
N ILE A 42 9.08 1.13 17.71
CA ILE A 42 8.12 1.88 18.51
C ILE A 42 6.81 1.97 17.71
N ARG A 43 5.70 1.44 18.24
CA ARG A 43 4.37 1.51 17.60
C ARG A 43 3.76 2.91 17.69
N ASP A 44 3.87 3.55 18.85
CA ASP A 44 3.37 4.89 19.11
C ASP A 44 4.38 5.67 19.97
N PRO A 45 5.09 6.68 19.41
CA PRO A 45 6.10 7.42 20.15
C PRO A 45 5.51 8.56 20.99
N ARG A 46 4.19 8.80 20.95
CA ARG A 46 3.57 9.93 21.68
C ARG A 46 3.87 9.87 23.16
N GLY A 47 4.34 11.01 23.69
CA GLY A 47 4.67 11.14 25.10
C GLY A 47 6.02 10.54 25.51
N MET A 48 6.73 9.86 24.60
CA MET A 48 8.11 9.48 24.85
C MET A 48 9.01 10.72 24.79
N VAL A 49 10.13 10.69 25.50
CA VAL A 49 11.11 11.79 25.52
C VAL A 49 12.34 11.34 24.76
N GLY A 50 12.74 12.14 23.77
CA GLY A 50 13.97 11.94 23.02
C GLY A 50 14.31 13.13 22.15
N ASP A 51 15.38 13.04 21.38
CA ASP A 51 15.89 14.15 20.57
C ASP A 51 15.70 13.92 19.07
N ALA A 52 15.83 12.67 18.61
CA ALA A 52 15.72 12.28 17.21
C ALA A 52 14.56 11.30 16.99
N LEU A 53 13.44 11.80 16.46
CA LEU A 53 12.30 10.99 16.04
C LEU A 53 12.43 10.58 14.56
N GLY A 54 12.36 9.28 14.29
CA GLY A 54 12.35 8.69 12.95
C GLY A 54 11.08 7.89 12.68
N VAL A 55 10.82 7.59 11.41
CA VAL A 55 9.70 6.76 10.97
C VAL A 55 10.14 5.85 9.83
N ASP A 56 9.76 4.58 9.93
CA ASP A 56 9.85 3.61 8.85
C ASP A 56 8.51 3.61 8.11
N MET A 57 8.55 3.84 6.80
CA MET A 57 7.36 3.96 5.96
C MET A 57 7.34 2.85 4.91
N HIS A 58 6.21 2.16 4.77
CA HIS A 58 5.91 1.39 3.58
C HIS A 58 5.25 2.33 2.56
N VAL A 59 5.89 2.50 1.39
CA VAL A 59 5.40 3.38 0.33
C VAL A 59 5.11 2.60 -0.94
N LEU A 60 3.82 2.48 -1.24
CA LEU A 60 3.34 1.87 -2.48
C LEU A 60 3.13 2.96 -3.53
N THR A 61 3.63 2.67 -4.72
CA THR A 61 3.79 3.62 -5.82
C THR A 61 3.46 2.93 -7.12
N GLY A 62 2.91 3.68 -8.06
CA GLY A 62 2.59 3.20 -9.40
C GLY A 62 3.11 4.15 -10.48
N ASP A 63 3.05 3.69 -11.73
CA ASP A 63 3.39 4.53 -12.87
C ASP A 63 2.37 5.66 -13.00
N ALA A 64 2.88 6.88 -13.16
CA ALA A 64 2.04 8.07 -13.12
C ALA A 64 1.13 8.18 -14.36
N ALA A 65 1.57 7.70 -15.54
CA ALA A 65 0.79 7.82 -16.77
C ALA A 65 -0.50 6.97 -16.77
N PRO A 66 -0.48 5.66 -16.42
CA PRO A 66 -1.71 4.88 -16.28
C PRO A 66 -2.68 5.47 -15.24
N MET A 67 -2.17 5.95 -14.11
CA MET A 67 -3.00 6.56 -13.06
C MET A 67 -3.74 7.81 -13.57
N ARG A 68 -3.03 8.73 -14.23
CA ARG A 68 -3.65 9.91 -14.87
C ARG A 68 -4.67 9.52 -15.94
N ASN A 69 -4.41 8.46 -16.71
CA ASN A 69 -5.38 7.99 -17.72
C ASN A 69 -6.69 7.51 -17.06
N LEU A 70 -6.60 6.79 -15.93
CA LEU A 70 -7.78 6.36 -15.17
C LEU A 70 -8.56 7.56 -14.61
N GLU A 71 -7.87 8.51 -14.00
CA GLU A 71 -8.48 9.73 -13.46
C GLU A 71 -9.19 10.55 -14.56
N LEU A 72 -8.53 10.76 -15.70
CA LEU A 72 -9.12 11.45 -16.86
C LEU A 72 -10.38 10.73 -17.38
N CYS A 73 -10.39 9.40 -17.39
CA CYS A 73 -11.54 8.61 -17.81
C CYS A 73 -12.75 8.82 -16.89
N ILE A 74 -12.52 8.81 -15.57
CA ILE A 74 -13.56 9.04 -14.56
C ILE A 74 -14.06 10.49 -14.64
N ASN A 75 -13.16 11.46 -14.78
CA ASN A 75 -13.51 12.88 -14.86
C ASN A 75 -14.38 13.22 -16.07
N ARG A 76 -14.22 12.50 -17.20
CA ARG A 76 -15.10 12.63 -18.38
C ARG A 76 -16.54 12.19 -18.13
N SER A 77 -16.78 11.43 -17.07
CA SER A 77 -18.11 11.03 -16.63
C SER A 77 -18.72 12.01 -15.62
N HIS A 78 -18.16 13.22 -15.49
CA HIS A 78 -18.57 14.24 -14.52
C HIS A 78 -18.44 13.82 -13.04
N LEU A 79 -17.53 12.88 -12.76
CA LEU A 79 -17.16 12.45 -11.41
C LEU A 79 -15.77 12.99 -11.06
N SER A 80 -15.40 13.01 -9.79
CA SER A 80 -14.06 13.37 -9.33
C SER A 80 -13.44 12.21 -8.57
N VAL A 81 -12.18 11.90 -8.85
CA VAL A 81 -11.41 10.92 -8.06
C VAL A 81 -10.92 11.57 -6.77
N GLU A 82 -11.45 11.15 -5.63
CA GLU A 82 -10.94 11.62 -4.34
C GLU A 82 -9.57 11.00 -4.01
N ARG A 83 -9.43 9.70 -4.25
CA ARG A 83 -8.19 8.95 -3.98
C ARG A 83 -8.13 7.67 -4.80
N MET A 84 -6.93 7.35 -5.27
CA MET A 84 -6.62 6.04 -5.85
C MET A 84 -6.19 5.08 -4.73
N VAL A 85 -6.70 3.85 -4.77
CA VAL A 85 -6.37 2.80 -3.80
C VAL A 85 -5.83 1.60 -4.55
N ALA A 86 -4.67 1.10 -4.14
CA ALA A 86 -4.13 -0.12 -4.72
C ALA A 86 -4.99 -1.34 -4.38
N THR A 87 -5.35 -2.12 -5.39
CA THR A 87 -6.08 -3.40 -5.27
C THR A 87 -5.52 -4.32 -4.20
N PRO A 88 -4.20 -4.66 -4.14
CA PRO A 88 -3.70 -5.58 -3.12
C PRO A 88 -4.00 -5.10 -1.69
N TYR A 89 -3.92 -3.79 -1.43
CA TYR A 89 -4.25 -3.24 -0.12
C TYR A 89 -5.75 -3.35 0.19
N ALA A 90 -6.62 -2.96 -0.76
CA ALA A 90 -8.06 -3.02 -0.60
C ALA A 90 -8.57 -4.46 -0.40
N SER A 91 -8.09 -5.40 -1.23
CA SER A 91 -8.48 -6.81 -1.15
C SER A 91 -8.05 -7.44 0.17
N GLY A 92 -6.83 -7.16 0.63
CA GLY A 92 -6.35 -7.61 1.94
C GLY A 92 -7.21 -7.12 3.11
N LEU A 93 -7.56 -5.82 3.13
CA LEU A 93 -8.45 -5.26 4.16
C LEU A 93 -9.88 -5.83 4.10
N ALA A 94 -10.35 -6.19 2.91
CA ALA A 94 -11.69 -6.75 2.73
C ALA A 94 -11.78 -8.24 3.12
N SER A 95 -10.66 -8.97 3.06
CA SER A 95 -10.64 -10.41 3.24
C SER A 95 -10.08 -10.89 4.58
N LEU A 96 -9.14 -10.15 5.18
CA LEU A 96 -8.43 -10.57 6.38
C LEU A 96 -9.11 -10.02 7.64
N VAL A 97 -9.15 -10.83 8.70
CA VAL A 97 -9.58 -10.37 10.04
C VAL A 97 -8.39 -9.84 10.85
N ASP A 98 -8.65 -9.05 11.89
CA ASP A 98 -7.62 -8.38 12.70
C ASP A 98 -6.55 -9.35 13.22
N ASP A 99 -6.95 -10.54 13.67
CA ASP A 99 -6.02 -11.58 14.17
C ASP A 99 -5.06 -12.07 13.07
N GLU A 100 -5.52 -12.20 11.83
CA GLU A 100 -4.69 -12.61 10.69
C GLU A 100 -3.71 -11.49 10.30
N LEU A 101 -4.16 -10.24 10.35
CA LEU A 101 -3.33 -9.05 10.10
C LEU A 101 -2.21 -8.91 11.14
N GLU A 102 -2.50 -9.17 12.42
CA GLU A 102 -1.54 -9.07 13.52
C GLU A 102 -0.53 -10.23 13.50
N MET A 103 -0.97 -11.49 13.33
CA MET A 103 -0.07 -12.65 13.23
C MET A 103 0.82 -12.63 11.97
N GLY A 104 0.32 -12.01 10.91
CA GLY A 104 0.96 -11.93 9.61
C GLY A 104 0.32 -12.88 8.61
N ALA A 105 -0.17 -12.31 7.52
CA ALA A 105 -0.89 -13.03 6.47
C ALA A 105 -0.60 -12.44 5.10
N ALA A 106 -0.71 -13.30 4.07
CA ALA A 106 -0.68 -12.87 2.69
C ALA A 106 -2.05 -13.09 2.06
N CYS A 107 -2.60 -12.07 1.40
CA CYS A 107 -3.82 -12.18 0.60
C CYS A 107 -3.46 -12.19 -0.89
N ILE A 108 -3.94 -13.22 -1.59
CA ILE A 108 -3.75 -13.45 -3.02
C ILE A 108 -5.09 -13.24 -3.72
N ASP A 109 -5.21 -12.11 -4.43
CA ASP A 109 -6.42 -11.75 -5.17
C ASP A 109 -6.24 -12.09 -6.66
N MET A 110 -6.92 -13.16 -7.09
CA MET A 110 -6.88 -13.69 -8.45
C MET A 110 -7.92 -13.00 -9.34
N GLY A 111 -7.55 -11.84 -9.90
CA GLY A 111 -8.37 -11.10 -10.84
C GLY A 111 -8.38 -11.67 -12.27
N GLY A 112 -9.06 -10.98 -13.19
CA GLY A 112 -9.18 -11.41 -14.59
C GLY A 112 -7.87 -11.29 -15.38
N GLY A 113 -7.22 -10.12 -15.35
CA GLY A 113 -5.96 -9.87 -16.06
C GLY A 113 -4.70 -10.05 -15.23
N THR A 114 -4.83 -9.94 -13.90
CA THR A 114 -3.71 -9.89 -12.95
C THR A 114 -4.07 -10.61 -11.68
N THR A 115 -3.05 -11.12 -11.00
CA THR A 115 -3.16 -11.66 -9.64
C THR A 115 -2.33 -10.74 -8.75
N THR A 116 -2.95 -10.18 -7.73
CA THR A 116 -2.26 -9.27 -6.80
C THR A 116 -1.95 -9.98 -5.50
N ILE A 117 -0.86 -9.55 -4.86
CA ILE A 117 -0.35 -10.08 -3.62
C ILE A 117 -0.29 -8.93 -2.63
N SER A 118 -0.82 -9.14 -1.44
CA SER A 118 -0.62 -8.26 -0.30
C SER A 118 -0.08 -9.05 0.88
N VAL A 119 0.83 -8.46 1.65
CA VAL A 119 1.34 -9.04 2.89
C VAL A 119 1.13 -8.03 4.01
N PHE A 120 0.56 -8.54 5.09
CA PHE A 120 0.35 -7.81 6.33
C PHE A 120 1.14 -8.50 7.44
N ALA A 121 1.64 -7.71 8.39
CA ALA A 121 2.30 -8.19 9.61
C ALA A 121 2.16 -7.14 10.70
N GLU A 122 1.91 -7.55 11.95
CA GLU A 122 1.70 -6.64 13.08
C GLU A 122 0.63 -5.56 12.79
N GLY A 123 -0.44 -5.94 12.09
CA GLY A 123 -1.52 -5.04 11.71
C GLY A 123 -1.17 -4.04 10.62
N LYS A 124 0.00 -4.14 9.99
CA LYS A 124 0.49 -3.17 8.98
C LYS A 124 0.58 -3.81 7.61
N PHE A 125 0.30 -3.04 6.57
CA PHE A 125 0.57 -3.42 5.19
C PHE A 125 2.07 -3.24 4.90
N VAL A 126 2.78 -4.35 4.70
CA VAL A 126 4.24 -4.37 4.59
C VAL A 126 4.74 -4.69 3.19
N HIS A 127 3.90 -5.27 2.34
CA HIS A 127 4.23 -5.54 0.94
C HIS A 127 2.98 -5.60 0.05
N GLY A 128 3.11 -5.12 -1.18
CA GLY A 128 2.11 -5.27 -2.22
C GLY A 128 2.77 -5.42 -3.58
N ASP A 129 2.28 -6.36 -4.38
CA ASP A 129 2.79 -6.62 -5.73
C ASP A 129 1.70 -7.21 -6.63
N ALA A 130 1.97 -7.34 -7.92
CA ALA A 130 1.09 -7.95 -8.89
C ALA A 130 1.86 -8.70 -9.97
N ILE A 131 1.28 -9.82 -10.42
CA ILE A 131 1.73 -10.54 -11.60
C ILE A 131 0.69 -10.43 -12.71
N ALA A 132 1.15 -10.33 -13.96
CA ALA A 132 0.31 -10.20 -15.15
C ALA A 132 -0.29 -11.55 -15.60
N ILE A 133 -0.83 -12.32 -14.64
CA ILE A 133 -1.52 -13.59 -14.86
C ILE A 133 -2.82 -13.55 -14.05
N GLY A 134 -3.92 -14.02 -14.64
CA GLY A 134 -5.24 -13.99 -14.02
C GLY A 134 -6.21 -14.92 -14.74
N GLY A 135 -7.49 -14.83 -14.40
CA GLY A 135 -8.55 -15.70 -14.92
C GLY A 135 -8.63 -15.78 -16.45
N ASN A 136 -8.30 -14.71 -17.17
CA ASN A 136 -8.28 -14.71 -18.64
C ASN A 136 -7.31 -15.77 -19.20
N HIS A 137 -6.20 -16.02 -18.52
CA HIS A 137 -5.23 -17.04 -18.93
C HIS A 137 -5.81 -18.45 -18.73
N VAL A 138 -6.50 -18.67 -17.60
CA VAL A 138 -7.21 -19.93 -17.33
C VAL A 138 -8.29 -20.18 -18.39
N THR A 139 -9.12 -19.18 -18.68
CA THR A 139 -10.15 -19.27 -19.71
C THR A 139 -9.56 -19.56 -21.09
N LEU A 140 -8.44 -18.92 -21.45
CA LEU A 140 -7.75 -19.13 -22.72
C LEU A 140 -7.18 -20.56 -22.83
N ASP A 141 -6.58 -21.07 -21.77
CA ASP A 141 -6.01 -22.41 -21.74
C ASP A 141 -7.11 -23.48 -21.83
N MET A 142 -8.24 -23.28 -21.15
CA MET A 142 -9.41 -24.14 -21.31
C MET A 142 -9.95 -24.12 -22.75
N ALA A 143 -10.10 -22.93 -23.35
CA ALA A 143 -10.60 -22.80 -24.71
C ALA A 143 -9.70 -23.52 -25.72
N LYS A 144 -8.38 -23.39 -25.58
CA LYS A 144 -7.41 -24.10 -26.43
C LYS A 144 -7.41 -25.61 -26.20
N GLY A 145 -7.46 -26.05 -24.95
CA GLY A 145 -7.40 -27.46 -24.58
C GLY A 145 -8.67 -28.24 -24.94
N LEU A 146 -9.83 -27.57 -25.01
CA LEU A 146 -11.13 -28.18 -25.31
C LEU A 146 -11.64 -27.89 -26.73
N SER A 147 -10.96 -27.05 -27.51
CA SER A 147 -11.22 -26.91 -28.95
C SER A 147 -10.61 -28.11 -29.69
N THR A 148 -11.29 -29.25 -29.62
CA THR A 148 -11.08 -30.40 -30.52
C THR A 148 -11.99 -30.31 -31.74
#